data_AF-U6H1J7-F1
#
_entry.id   AF-U6H1J7-F1
#
_cell.length_a   1.000
_cell.length_b   1.000
_cell.length_c   1.000
_cell.angle_alpha   90.00
_cell.angle_beta   90.00
_cell.angle_gamma   90.00
#
_symmetry.space_group_name_H-M   'P 1'
#
loop_
_entity.id
_entity.type
_entity.pdbx_description
1 polymer ?
#
loop_
_entity_poly.entity_id
_entity_poly.type
_entity_poly.pdbx_seq_one_letter_code
_entity_poly.pdbx_strand_id
1 'polypeptide(L)'
;MAPTKILSFAGALLALGSVALSSAQNDPTYEVALGSEGQCLTEIDAAREKAGLAKFIQPTAEEATKRLPLATTTDAWSPLCKDLLNPTGSKAAPAAAIEDFEDGTYAFEILKSGDVDCEGTVSYWQSAFKNFDGLPPVNSDSAAVYKDKLNVSFVALYNPSTGATADCRLATCTEKPATVKASESDASTNRQAFIFICMTTPDVLQKDQKAPFSQAEWDKISAAVKGSAAVALPSFIVVAMTVLSIAIL
;
A
#
# COMPACT_ATOMS: atom_id res chain seq x y z
N MET A 1 -33.45 34.82 84.29
CA MET A 1 -32.15 35.02 83.59
C MET A 1 -31.92 33.82 82.67
N ALA A 2 -31.17 34.05 81.60
CA ALA A 2 -31.18 33.39 80.30
C ALA A 2 -31.01 31.84 80.24
N PRO A 3 -31.41 31.21 79.12
CA PRO A 3 -31.28 29.77 78.86
C PRO A 3 -29.97 29.44 78.15
N THR A 4 -29.34 28.31 78.47
CA THR A 4 -28.18 27.81 77.71
C THR A 4 -28.52 26.49 77.06
N LYS A 5 -28.57 26.52 75.73
CA LYS A 5 -28.86 25.40 74.83
C LYS A 5 -27.60 24.55 74.60
N ILE A 6 -27.86 23.26 74.40
CA ILE A 6 -26.93 22.20 74.01
C ILE A 6 -26.36 22.51 72.61
N LEU A 7 -25.03 22.39 72.46
CA LEU A 7 -24.35 22.40 71.15
C LEU A 7 -23.56 21.09 70.99
N SER A 8 -24.05 20.22 70.11
CA SER A 8 -23.32 19.08 69.55
C SER A 8 -22.24 19.57 68.59
N PHE A 9 -21.01 19.13 68.79
CA PHE A 9 -19.94 19.26 67.80
C PHE A 9 -19.98 18.05 66.86
N ALA A 10 -20.53 18.23 65.66
CA ALA A 10 -20.34 17.30 64.55
C ALA A 10 -19.11 17.74 63.75
N GLY A 11 -18.14 16.85 63.63
CA GLY A 11 -16.93 17.08 62.84
C GLY A 11 -17.24 17.17 61.34
N ALA A 12 -16.65 18.17 60.69
CA ALA A 12 -16.56 18.25 59.24
C ALA A 12 -15.10 18.07 58.84
N LEU A 13 -14.75 16.85 58.39
CA LEU A 13 -13.54 16.64 57.60
C LEU A 13 -13.78 17.26 56.21
N LEU A 14 -13.00 18.29 55.88
CA LEU A 14 -12.89 18.80 54.51
C LEU A 14 -12.10 17.80 53.67
N ALA A 15 -12.81 16.89 52.99
CA ALA A 15 -12.23 16.13 51.89
C ALA A 15 -12.11 17.04 50.67
N LEU A 16 -10.91 17.56 50.40
CA LEU A 16 -10.54 18.12 49.11
C LEU A 16 -10.51 16.97 48.09
N GLY A 17 -11.67 16.67 47.50
CA GLY A 17 -11.77 15.79 46.36
C GLY A 17 -11.13 16.46 45.15
N SER A 18 -9.94 16.02 44.77
CA SER A 18 -9.37 16.31 43.46
C SER A 18 -10.31 15.74 42.41
N VAL A 19 -11.18 16.57 41.84
CA VAL A 19 -11.85 16.24 40.59
C VAL A 19 -10.75 16.22 39.53
N ALA A 20 -10.24 15.02 39.23
CA ALA A 20 -9.48 14.82 38.02
C ALA A 20 -10.45 15.10 36.86
N LEU A 21 -10.37 16.30 36.29
CA LEU A 21 -10.88 16.53 34.95
C LEU A 21 -10.11 15.56 34.04
N SER A 22 -10.70 14.42 33.76
CA SER A 22 -10.30 13.62 32.62
C SER A 22 -10.68 14.45 31.40
N SER A 23 -9.72 15.24 30.90
CA SER A 23 -9.78 15.71 29.53
C SER A 23 -9.77 14.45 28.67
N ALA A 24 -10.93 14.07 28.14
CA ALA A 24 -10.96 13.21 26.98
C ALA A 24 -10.12 13.93 25.92
N GLN A 25 -8.87 13.51 25.75
CA GLN A 25 -8.12 13.84 24.55
C GLN A 25 -8.92 13.19 23.42
N ASN A 26 -9.69 14.01 22.72
CA ASN A 26 -10.33 13.58 21.49
C ASN A 26 -9.18 13.41 20.49
N ASP A 27 -8.76 12.16 20.28
CA ASP A 27 -7.87 11.83 19.18
C ASP A 27 -8.49 12.35 17.87
N PRO A 28 -7.67 12.87 16.93
CA PRO A 28 -8.16 13.32 15.64
C PRO A 28 -8.84 12.16 14.90
N THR A 29 -9.92 12.47 14.18
CA THR A 29 -10.57 11.52 13.27
C THR A 29 -10.14 11.80 11.84
N TYR A 30 -10.25 10.80 10.96
CA TYR A 30 -9.79 10.91 9.58
C TYR A 30 -10.94 10.64 8.62
N GLU A 31 -11.05 11.48 7.59
CA GLU A 31 -11.90 11.21 6.42
C GLU A 31 -11.02 10.73 5.27
N VAL A 32 -11.47 9.70 4.55
CA VAL A 32 -10.81 9.19 3.35
C VAL A 32 -11.65 9.47 2.12
N ALA A 33 -11.03 10.00 1.10
CA ALA A 33 -11.56 10.02 -0.26
C ALA A 33 -10.74 9.07 -1.14
N LEU A 34 -11.42 8.22 -1.91
CA LEU A 34 -10.79 7.34 -2.90
C LEU A 34 -10.99 7.90 -4.30
N GLY A 35 -9.93 7.84 -5.10
CA GLY A 35 -9.92 8.16 -6.51
C GLY A 35 -10.63 7.09 -7.35
N SER A 36 -10.40 7.18 -8.67
CA SER A 36 -10.98 6.23 -9.62
C SER A 36 -10.39 4.83 -9.45
N GLU A 37 -11.21 3.81 -9.68
CA GLU A 37 -10.74 2.42 -9.70
C GLU A 37 -9.89 2.18 -10.94
N GLY A 38 -8.86 1.35 -10.80
CA GLY A 38 -7.95 1.03 -11.90
C GLY A 38 -7.03 2.18 -12.32
N GLN A 39 -6.83 3.16 -11.44
CA GLN A 39 -5.93 4.27 -11.71
C GLN A 39 -4.50 3.74 -11.96
N CYS A 40 -3.85 4.24 -13.01
CA CYS A 40 -2.52 3.81 -13.49
C CYS A 40 -2.40 2.36 -14.00
N LEU A 41 -3.51 1.62 -14.17
CA LEU A 41 -3.42 0.25 -14.70
C LEU A 41 -2.80 0.19 -16.10
N THR A 42 -2.97 1.22 -16.92
CA THR A 42 -2.34 1.29 -18.25
C THR A 42 -0.82 1.19 -18.17
N GLU A 43 -0.18 1.99 -17.33
CA GLU A 43 1.28 2.03 -17.17
C GLU A 43 1.80 0.79 -16.43
N ILE A 44 1.05 0.34 -15.41
CA ILE A 44 1.32 -0.88 -14.65
C ILE A 44 1.31 -2.09 -15.59
N ASP A 45 0.28 -2.23 -16.42
CA ASP A 45 0.15 -3.33 -17.37
C ASP A 45 1.22 -3.27 -18.46
N ALA A 46 1.59 -2.08 -18.93
CA ALA A 46 2.68 -1.92 -19.87
C ALA A 46 4.02 -2.45 -19.30
N ALA A 47 4.29 -2.26 -18.01
CA ALA A 47 5.46 -2.84 -17.34
C ALA A 47 5.36 -4.37 -17.23
N ARG A 48 4.17 -4.89 -16.89
CA ARG A 48 3.93 -6.34 -16.78
C ARG A 48 4.08 -7.06 -18.12
N GLU A 49 3.52 -6.50 -19.19
CA GLU A 49 3.62 -7.07 -20.54
C GLU A 49 5.07 -7.11 -21.03
N LYS A 50 5.89 -6.10 -20.72
CA LYS A 50 7.34 -6.12 -21.00
C LYS A 50 8.06 -7.27 -20.29
N ALA A 51 7.59 -7.68 -19.11
CA ALA A 51 8.07 -8.84 -18.38
C ALA A 51 7.41 -10.17 -18.83
N GLY A 52 6.57 -10.15 -19.86
CA GLY A 52 5.85 -11.31 -20.36
C GLY A 52 4.77 -11.82 -19.41
N LEU A 53 4.27 -10.96 -18.52
CA LEU A 53 3.13 -11.24 -17.64
C LEU A 53 1.83 -10.73 -18.27
N ALA A 54 0.72 -11.37 -17.94
CA ALA A 54 -0.60 -10.89 -18.33
C ALA A 54 -0.96 -9.58 -17.61
N LYS A 55 -1.78 -8.76 -18.27
CA LYS A 55 -2.43 -7.60 -17.66
C LYS A 55 -3.18 -7.99 -16.40
N PHE A 56 -3.25 -7.06 -15.44
CA PHE A 56 -4.16 -7.23 -14.33
C PHE A 56 -5.61 -7.12 -14.79
N ILE A 57 -6.48 -7.85 -14.10
CA ILE A 57 -7.93 -7.71 -14.24
C ILE A 57 -8.39 -6.74 -13.15
N GLN A 58 -9.09 -5.67 -13.50
CA GLN A 58 -9.76 -4.82 -12.51
C GLN A 58 -10.90 -5.64 -11.87
N PRO A 59 -10.90 -5.84 -10.54
CA PRO A 59 -11.98 -6.55 -9.87
C PRO A 59 -13.32 -5.83 -10.03
N THR A 60 -14.38 -6.62 -10.15
CA THR A 60 -15.76 -6.15 -10.18
C THR A 60 -16.31 -5.87 -8.78
N ALA A 61 -17.45 -5.18 -8.69
CA ALA A 61 -18.03 -4.82 -7.39
C ALA A 61 -18.40 -6.04 -6.53
N GLU A 62 -18.68 -7.16 -7.18
CA GLU A 62 -19.02 -8.46 -6.59
C GLU A 62 -17.80 -9.18 -6.00
N GLU A 63 -16.59 -8.75 -6.32
CA GLU A 63 -15.32 -9.33 -5.86
C GLU A 63 -14.70 -8.51 -4.72
N ALA A 64 -15.48 -8.27 -3.66
CA ALA A 64 -15.09 -7.39 -2.55
C ALA A 64 -13.73 -7.73 -1.92
N THR A 65 -13.37 -9.01 -1.81
CA THR A 65 -12.09 -9.47 -1.22
C THR A 65 -10.87 -9.21 -2.11
N LYS A 66 -11.08 -8.70 -3.33
CA LYS A 66 -9.99 -8.35 -4.27
C LYS A 66 -9.86 -6.83 -4.43
N ARG A 67 -10.59 -6.05 -3.65
CA ARG A 67 -10.69 -4.59 -3.74
C ARG A 67 -10.18 -3.95 -2.47
N LEU A 68 -9.67 -2.73 -2.62
CA LEU A 68 -9.33 -1.91 -1.47
C LEU A 68 -10.58 -1.66 -0.61
N PRO A 69 -10.44 -1.56 0.72
CA PRO A 69 -11.55 -1.22 1.61
C PRO A 69 -12.25 0.05 1.15
N LEU A 70 -13.57 0.05 1.25
CA LEU A 70 -14.37 1.23 0.96
C LEU A 70 -13.92 2.40 1.84
N ALA A 71 -14.06 3.62 1.33
CA ALA A 71 -13.72 4.84 2.09
C ALA A 71 -14.45 4.95 3.45
N THR A 72 -15.61 4.31 3.56
CA THR A 72 -16.42 4.25 4.79
C THR A 72 -15.91 3.24 5.82
N THR A 73 -14.91 2.42 5.49
CA THR A 73 -14.32 1.44 6.39
C THR A 73 -13.26 2.10 7.27
N THR A 74 -13.72 2.94 8.20
CA THR A 74 -12.86 3.80 9.05
C THR A 74 -11.78 3.01 9.79
N ASP A 75 -12.07 1.79 10.26
CA ASP A 75 -11.13 0.99 11.03
C ASP A 75 -9.92 0.53 10.19
N ALA A 76 -10.10 0.29 8.88
CA ALA A 76 -9.02 -0.08 7.97
C ALA A 76 -8.14 1.14 7.61
N TRP A 77 -8.73 2.32 7.44
CA TRP A 77 -8.01 3.51 6.97
C TRP A 77 -7.42 4.37 8.07
N SER A 78 -7.99 4.38 9.28
CA SER A 78 -7.58 5.29 10.36
C SER A 78 -6.11 5.13 10.78
N PRO A 79 -5.57 3.90 10.97
CA PRO A 79 -4.15 3.72 11.28
C PRO A 79 -3.23 4.31 10.20
N LEU A 80 -3.53 4.02 8.93
CA LEU A 80 -2.81 4.55 7.77
C LEU A 80 -2.85 6.07 7.71
N CYS A 81 -4.04 6.66 7.83
CA CYS A 81 -4.18 8.10 7.80
C CYS A 81 -3.47 8.79 8.97
N LYS A 82 -3.52 8.21 10.16
CA LYS A 82 -2.81 8.72 11.34
C LYS A 82 -1.31 8.79 11.10
N ASP A 83 -0.74 7.73 10.55
CA ASP A 83 0.69 7.67 10.30
C ASP A 83 1.13 8.61 9.18
N LEU A 84 0.39 8.66 8.08
CA LEU A 84 0.65 9.57 6.96
C LEU A 84 0.59 11.05 7.38
N LEU A 85 -0.28 11.38 8.33
CA LEU A 85 -0.50 12.74 8.83
C LEU A 85 0.31 13.07 10.10
N ASN A 86 1.20 12.22 10.60
CA ASN A 86 1.99 12.56 11.79
C ASN A 86 3.28 13.35 11.42
N PRO A 87 3.41 14.65 11.77
CA PRO A 87 4.50 15.51 11.30
C PRO A 87 5.89 15.23 11.91
N THR A 88 6.00 14.30 12.87
CA THR A 88 7.31 13.89 13.43
C THR A 88 8.06 12.88 12.57
N GLY A 89 7.42 12.31 11.53
CA GLY A 89 8.01 11.33 10.63
C GLY A 89 7.95 11.77 9.18
N SER A 90 9.02 12.37 8.66
CA SER A 90 9.26 12.50 7.21
C SER A 90 9.64 11.15 6.58
N LYS A 91 8.92 10.08 6.93
CA LYS A 91 9.21 8.71 6.51
C LYS A 91 7.91 7.99 6.21
N ALA A 92 7.99 7.07 5.26
CA ALA A 92 6.87 6.28 4.79
C ALA A 92 5.99 5.75 5.93
N ALA A 93 4.68 5.69 5.70
CA ALA A 93 3.75 5.01 6.60
C ALA A 93 4.35 3.65 7.02
N PRO A 94 4.43 3.36 8.33
CA PRO A 94 5.06 2.16 8.82
C PRO A 94 4.28 0.93 8.33
N ALA A 95 5.00 -0.17 8.20
CA ALA A 95 4.50 -1.44 7.68
C ALA A 95 3.17 -1.91 8.28
N ALA A 96 2.97 -1.65 9.57
CA ALA A 96 1.79 -2.05 10.35
C ALA A 96 0.50 -1.37 9.88
N ALA A 97 0.58 -0.21 9.21
CA ALA A 97 -0.61 0.56 8.84
C ALA A 97 -1.35 0.00 7.61
N ILE A 98 -0.73 -0.94 6.88
CA ILE A 98 -1.30 -1.60 5.68
C ILE A 98 -1.58 -3.09 5.95
N GLU A 99 -1.10 -3.63 7.08
CA GLU A 99 -1.30 -5.03 7.46
C GLU A 99 -2.76 -5.35 7.84
N ASP A 100 -3.58 -4.34 8.11
CA ASP A 100 -5.00 -4.48 8.44
C ASP A 100 -5.93 -4.54 7.20
N PHE A 101 -5.38 -4.48 5.99
CA PHE A 101 -6.14 -4.60 4.75
C PHE A 101 -6.32 -6.08 4.35
N GLU A 102 -7.37 -6.40 3.59
CA GLU A 102 -7.72 -7.74 3.09
C GLU A 102 -6.55 -8.49 2.40
N ASP A 103 -6.67 -9.81 2.23
CA ASP A 103 -5.62 -10.67 1.68
C ASP A 103 -5.13 -10.22 0.28
N GLY A 104 -3.92 -9.68 0.20
CA GLY A 104 -3.29 -9.26 -1.05
C GLY A 104 -1.85 -8.77 -0.86
N THR A 105 -1.14 -8.60 -1.96
CA THR A 105 0.18 -7.95 -1.95
C THR A 105 0.02 -6.49 -2.39
N TYR A 106 0.45 -5.56 -1.54
CA TYR A 106 0.20 -4.13 -1.72
C TYR A 106 1.41 -3.39 -2.28
N ALA A 107 1.18 -2.63 -3.35
CA ALA A 107 2.11 -1.61 -3.84
C ALA A 107 1.63 -0.22 -3.43
N PHE A 108 2.54 0.67 -3.04
CA PHE A 108 2.15 2.04 -2.73
C PHE A 108 3.25 3.07 -2.96
N GLU A 109 2.83 4.33 -3.05
CA GLU A 109 3.68 5.50 -3.07
C GLU A 109 3.00 6.63 -2.30
N ILE A 110 3.76 7.30 -1.42
CA ILE A 110 3.26 8.51 -0.74
C ILE A 110 3.57 9.70 -1.63
N LEU A 111 2.52 10.45 -1.94
CA LEU A 111 2.59 11.53 -2.90
C LEU A 111 2.67 12.89 -2.21
N LYS A 112 3.26 13.85 -2.91
CA LYS A 112 3.35 15.24 -2.44
C LYS A 112 2.06 16.03 -2.68
N SER A 113 1.22 15.58 -3.61
CA SER A 113 -0.10 16.13 -3.93
C SER A 113 -1.05 14.99 -4.31
N GLY A 114 -2.31 15.33 -4.58
CA GLY A 114 -3.30 14.38 -5.12
C GLY A 114 -3.11 14.05 -6.60
N ASP A 115 -2.04 14.52 -7.24
CA ASP A 115 -1.74 14.20 -8.64
C ASP A 115 -0.87 12.94 -8.69
N VAL A 116 -1.34 11.92 -9.43
CA VAL A 116 -0.62 10.66 -9.58
C VAL A 116 0.12 10.66 -10.92
N ASP A 117 1.44 10.64 -10.86
CA ASP A 117 2.31 10.40 -12.02
C ASP A 117 2.46 8.89 -12.22
N CYS A 118 1.59 8.29 -13.04
CA CYS A 118 1.56 6.84 -13.22
C CYS A 118 2.88 6.24 -13.74
N GLU A 119 3.56 6.94 -14.65
CA GLU A 119 4.88 6.51 -15.14
C GLU A 119 5.94 6.64 -14.04
N GLY A 120 5.93 7.76 -13.32
CA GLY A 120 6.79 8.01 -12.17
C GLY A 120 6.63 6.95 -11.08
N THR A 121 5.40 6.56 -10.76
CA THR A 121 5.07 5.51 -9.79
C THR A 121 5.59 4.15 -10.22
N VAL A 122 5.34 3.75 -11.47
CA VAL A 122 5.87 2.48 -11.99
C VAL A 122 7.39 2.47 -11.95
N SER A 123 8.03 3.57 -12.34
CA SER A 123 9.49 3.72 -12.24
C SER A 123 9.99 3.68 -10.79
N TYR A 124 9.26 4.29 -9.85
CA TYR A 124 9.58 4.28 -8.43
C TYR A 124 9.56 2.85 -7.88
N TRP A 125 8.51 2.08 -8.14
CA TRP A 125 8.42 0.68 -7.75
C TRP A 125 9.50 -0.18 -8.41
N GLN A 126 9.73 0.00 -9.71
CA GLN A 126 10.81 -0.72 -10.42
C GLN A 126 12.20 -0.41 -9.86
N SER A 127 12.40 0.76 -9.25
CA SER A 127 13.69 1.13 -8.65
C SER A 127 14.11 0.21 -7.48
N ALA A 128 13.16 -0.52 -6.88
CA ALA A 128 13.45 -1.54 -5.86
C ALA A 128 14.19 -2.76 -6.42
N PHE A 129 14.23 -2.94 -7.76
CA PHE A 129 14.95 -4.03 -8.40
C PHE A 129 16.41 -4.16 -7.91
N LYS A 130 17.08 -3.02 -7.69
CA LYS A 130 18.47 -2.96 -7.22
C LYS A 130 18.68 -3.52 -5.81
N ASN A 131 17.60 -3.70 -5.04
CA ASN A 131 17.65 -4.22 -3.67
C ASN A 131 17.64 -5.75 -3.63
N PHE A 132 17.53 -6.42 -4.78
CA PHE A 132 17.57 -7.88 -4.91
C PHE A 132 18.85 -8.31 -5.63
N ASP A 133 19.69 -9.12 -4.97
CA ASP A 133 20.92 -9.68 -5.54
C ASP A 133 20.67 -10.88 -6.48
N GLY A 134 19.40 -11.25 -6.66
CA GLY A 134 18.97 -12.42 -7.41
C GLY A 134 17.46 -12.61 -7.27
N LEU A 135 17.02 -13.86 -7.46
CA LEU A 135 15.62 -14.23 -7.27
C LEU A 135 15.13 -13.78 -5.87
N PRO A 136 14.04 -12.99 -5.79
CA PRO A 136 13.47 -12.59 -4.50
C PRO A 136 13.16 -13.81 -3.62
N PRO A 137 13.56 -13.80 -2.33
CA PRO A 137 13.46 -14.96 -1.47
C PRO A 137 12.02 -15.25 -1.04
N VAL A 138 11.79 -16.40 -0.40
CA VAL A 138 10.55 -16.68 0.34
C VAL A 138 10.34 -15.60 1.42
N ASN A 139 9.11 -15.12 1.59
CA ASN A 139 8.78 -14.22 2.70
C ASN A 139 8.80 -14.99 4.03
N SER A 140 9.86 -14.83 4.80
CA SER A 140 10.02 -15.42 6.14
C SER A 140 10.58 -14.38 7.10
N ASP A 141 10.65 -14.68 8.39
CA ASP A 141 11.27 -13.79 9.39
C ASP A 141 12.74 -13.42 9.07
N SER A 142 13.41 -14.27 8.30
CA SER A 142 14.79 -14.07 7.85
C SER A 142 14.90 -13.17 6.61
N ALA A 143 13.80 -12.96 5.87
CA ALA A 143 13.76 -12.17 4.65
C ALA A 143 13.64 -10.67 4.95
N ALA A 144 14.72 -10.07 5.47
CA ALA A 144 14.75 -8.64 5.81
C ALA A 144 14.43 -7.71 4.63
N VAL A 145 14.59 -8.18 3.39
CA VAL A 145 14.31 -7.43 2.16
C VAL A 145 12.84 -6.96 2.09
N TYR A 146 11.89 -7.72 2.62
CA TYR A 146 10.45 -7.37 2.58
C TYR A 146 10.01 -6.43 3.72
N LYS A 147 10.92 -6.04 4.62
CA LYS A 147 10.67 -4.95 5.58
C LYS A 147 10.63 -3.59 4.88
N ASP A 148 11.30 -3.48 3.74
CA ASP A 148 11.18 -2.34 2.85
C ASP A 148 9.95 -2.52 1.95
N LYS A 149 8.96 -1.64 2.12
CA LYS A 149 7.72 -1.72 1.37
C LYS A 149 7.87 -1.33 -0.10
N LEU A 150 8.96 -0.67 -0.48
CA LEU A 150 9.27 -0.48 -1.89
C LEU A 150 9.59 -1.82 -2.56
N ASN A 151 10.25 -2.74 -1.84
CA ASN A 151 10.52 -4.10 -2.32
C ASN A 151 9.22 -4.92 -2.42
N VAL A 152 8.29 -4.75 -1.47
CA VAL A 152 6.95 -5.35 -1.54
C VAL A 152 6.17 -4.79 -2.73
N SER A 153 6.25 -3.48 -2.99
CA SER A 153 5.60 -2.82 -4.12
C SER A 153 6.13 -3.32 -5.46
N PHE A 154 7.44 -3.53 -5.56
CA PHE A 154 8.05 -4.19 -6.71
C PHE A 154 7.48 -5.59 -6.93
N VAL A 155 7.33 -6.39 -5.86
CA VAL A 155 6.78 -7.74 -5.96
C VAL A 155 5.32 -7.73 -6.40
N ALA A 156 4.51 -6.84 -5.82
CA ALA A 156 3.11 -6.66 -6.20
C ALA A 156 2.96 -6.25 -7.69
N LEU A 157 3.75 -5.29 -8.17
CA LEU A 157 3.75 -4.86 -9.58
C LEU A 157 3.86 -6.05 -10.54
N TYR A 158 4.74 -7.01 -10.23
CA TYR A 158 5.01 -8.18 -11.06
C TYR A 158 4.33 -9.47 -10.58
N ASN A 159 3.26 -9.41 -9.79
CA ASN A 159 2.51 -10.59 -9.33
C ASN A 159 2.25 -11.56 -10.51
N PRO A 160 2.86 -12.76 -10.51
CA PRO A 160 2.90 -13.63 -11.69
C PRO A 160 1.66 -14.52 -11.81
N SER A 161 0.73 -14.41 -10.87
CA SER A 161 -0.42 -15.29 -10.80
C SER A 161 -1.28 -15.20 -12.07
N THR A 162 -1.70 -16.35 -12.58
CA THR A 162 -2.63 -16.38 -13.72
C THR A 162 -3.97 -15.77 -13.31
N GLY A 163 -4.45 -14.81 -14.09
CA GLY A 163 -5.68 -14.08 -13.76
C GLY A 163 -5.55 -13.16 -12.55
N ALA A 164 -4.33 -12.70 -12.25
CA ALA A 164 -4.11 -11.74 -11.17
C ALA A 164 -4.98 -10.49 -11.36
N THR A 165 -5.49 -9.96 -10.26
CA THR A 165 -6.26 -8.72 -10.24
C THR A 165 -5.47 -7.59 -9.61
N ALA A 166 -5.83 -6.35 -9.93
CA ALA A 166 -5.33 -5.18 -9.22
C ALA A 166 -6.44 -4.14 -9.03
N ASP A 167 -6.60 -3.65 -7.80
CA ASP A 167 -7.42 -2.48 -7.49
C ASP A 167 -6.50 -1.34 -7.04
N CYS A 168 -6.34 -0.34 -7.92
CA CYS A 168 -5.42 0.77 -7.77
C CYS A 168 -6.17 2.09 -7.64
N ARG A 169 -5.88 2.85 -6.59
CA ARG A 169 -6.56 4.12 -6.28
C ARG A 169 -5.62 5.11 -5.60
N LEU A 170 -5.82 6.40 -5.86
CA LEU A 170 -5.40 7.45 -4.94
C LEU A 170 -6.30 7.40 -3.69
N ALA A 171 -5.71 7.35 -2.50
CA ALA A 171 -6.40 7.61 -1.24
C ALA A 171 -5.92 8.94 -0.65
N THR A 172 -6.87 9.79 -0.29
CA THR A 172 -6.62 11.09 0.35
C THR A 172 -7.13 11.04 1.78
N CYS A 173 -6.23 11.10 2.75
CA CYS A 173 -6.54 11.22 4.16
C CYS A 173 -6.67 12.70 4.52
N THR A 174 -7.78 13.08 5.14
CA THR A 174 -8.03 14.44 5.66
C THR A 174 -8.21 14.39 7.17
N GLU A 175 -7.37 15.10 7.92
CA GLU A 175 -7.50 15.25 9.37
C GLU A 175 -8.72 16.10 9.70
N LYS A 176 -9.63 15.58 10.54
CA LYS A 176 -10.73 16.35 11.08
C LYS A 176 -10.33 16.88 12.46
N PRO A 177 -10.36 18.21 12.68
CA PRO A 177 -10.08 18.75 14.01
C PRO A 177 -11.10 18.19 15.01
N ALA A 178 -10.60 17.75 16.17
CA ALA A 178 -11.46 17.50 17.32
C ALA A 178 -12.25 18.78 17.60
N THR A 179 -13.56 18.69 17.78
CA THR A 179 -14.42 19.85 18.08
C THR A 179 -13.97 20.53 19.37
N VAL A 180 -13.09 21.53 19.27
CA VAL A 180 -12.79 22.50 20.32
C VAL A 180 -13.39 23.82 19.85
N LYS A 181 -14.14 24.48 20.74
CA LYS A 181 -14.87 25.73 20.47
C LYS A 181 -13.99 26.71 19.69
N ALA A 182 -14.49 27.15 18.55
CA ALA A 182 -13.83 28.06 17.63
C ALA A 182 -13.30 29.31 18.35
N SER A 183 -11.99 29.55 18.26
CA SER A 183 -11.46 30.90 18.21
C SER A 183 -11.18 31.24 16.76
N GLU A 184 -11.87 32.25 16.24
CA GLU A 184 -11.65 32.83 14.92
C GLU A 184 -10.24 33.42 14.83
N SER A 185 -9.29 32.64 14.35
CA SER A 185 -8.13 33.13 13.61
C SER A 185 -7.44 31.95 12.94
N ASP A 186 -7.24 32.09 11.64
CA ASP A 186 -6.64 31.16 10.67
C ASP A 186 -7.62 30.16 10.06
N ALA A 187 -7.89 30.37 8.77
CA ALA A 187 -8.41 29.37 7.86
C ALA A 187 -7.41 28.20 7.82
N SER A 188 -7.47 27.32 8.82
CA SER A 188 -6.69 26.10 8.83
C SER A 188 -7.29 25.15 7.80
N THR A 189 -6.74 25.15 6.59
CA THR A 189 -6.95 24.04 5.65
C THR A 189 -6.66 22.75 6.40
N ASN A 190 -7.64 21.84 6.49
CA ASN A 190 -7.46 20.53 7.11
C ASN A 190 -6.21 19.87 6.53
N ARG A 191 -5.38 19.27 7.39
CA ARG A 191 -4.15 18.62 6.94
C ARG A 191 -4.49 17.41 6.08
N GLN A 192 -3.82 17.30 4.94
CA GLN A 192 -4.03 16.22 3.98
C GLN A 192 -2.76 15.42 3.75
N ALA A 193 -2.94 14.13 3.50
CA ALA A 193 -1.90 13.24 3.02
C ALA A 193 -2.45 12.40 1.87
N PHE A 194 -1.57 12.11 0.91
CA PHE A 194 -1.92 11.46 -0.34
C PHE A 194 -1.09 10.17 -0.47
N ILE A 195 -1.76 9.05 -0.72
CA ILE A 195 -1.11 7.78 -0.99
C ILE A 195 -1.75 7.17 -2.24
N PHE A 196 -0.92 6.84 -3.22
CA PHE A 196 -1.35 5.94 -4.29
C PHE A 196 -1.11 4.50 -3.83
N ILE A 197 -2.16 3.68 -3.86
CA ILE A 197 -2.12 2.31 -3.36
C ILE A 197 -2.78 1.36 -4.36
N CYS A 198 -2.16 0.21 -4.55
CA CYS A 198 -2.66 -0.90 -5.36
C CYS A 198 -2.67 -2.17 -4.53
N MET A 199 -3.83 -2.81 -4.42
CA MET A 199 -3.95 -4.19 -3.93
C MET A 199 -3.85 -5.13 -5.11
N THR A 200 -2.93 -6.10 -5.08
CA THR A 200 -2.86 -7.18 -6.07
C THR A 200 -3.26 -8.51 -5.45
N THR A 201 -4.02 -9.32 -6.18
CA THR A 201 -4.55 -10.60 -5.70
C THR A 201 -4.27 -11.70 -6.72
N PRO A 202 -3.90 -12.93 -6.29
CA PRO A 202 -3.71 -13.39 -4.91
C PRO A 202 -2.47 -12.79 -4.23
N ASP A 203 -2.41 -12.86 -2.89
CA ASP A 203 -1.20 -12.53 -2.15
C ASP A 203 -0.07 -13.49 -2.51
N VAL A 204 1.03 -12.95 -3.04
CA VAL A 204 2.23 -13.68 -3.47
C VAL A 204 3.37 -13.60 -2.45
N LEU A 205 3.18 -12.88 -1.35
CA LEU A 205 4.13 -12.77 -0.24
C LEU A 205 3.58 -13.37 1.05
N GLN A 206 2.76 -14.42 0.95
CA GLN A 206 2.32 -15.18 2.12
C GLN A 206 3.52 -15.72 2.91
N LYS A 207 3.47 -15.59 4.23
CA LYS A 207 4.57 -15.96 5.13
C LYS A 207 4.87 -17.45 5.06
N ASP A 208 6.15 -17.79 4.97
CA ASP A 208 6.73 -19.13 4.97
C ASP A 208 6.19 -20.06 3.86
N GLN A 209 5.69 -19.47 2.77
CA GLN A 209 5.22 -20.19 1.57
C GLN A 209 6.32 -20.27 0.50
N LYS A 210 5.94 -20.15 -0.79
CA LYS A 210 6.87 -20.14 -1.93
C LYS A 210 7.48 -18.76 -2.16
N ALA A 211 8.60 -18.71 -2.87
CA ALA A 211 9.14 -17.46 -3.40
C ALA A 211 8.10 -16.80 -4.34
N PRO A 212 8.05 -15.46 -4.41
CA PRO A 212 7.04 -14.76 -5.20
C PRO A 212 7.18 -15.01 -6.70
N PHE A 213 8.38 -15.38 -7.16
CA PHE A 213 8.68 -15.67 -8.56
C PHE A 213 9.43 -17.00 -8.69
N SER A 214 9.25 -17.67 -9.84
CA SER A 214 10.17 -18.67 -10.35
C SER A 214 11.38 -18.00 -11.00
N GLN A 215 12.46 -18.77 -11.23
CA GLN A 215 13.64 -18.26 -11.93
C GLN A 215 13.30 -17.73 -13.34
N ALA A 216 12.44 -18.43 -14.08
CA ALA A 216 12.06 -18.04 -15.44
C ALA A 216 11.24 -16.73 -15.47
N GLU A 217 10.38 -16.50 -14.47
CA GLU A 217 9.67 -15.22 -14.33
C GLU A 217 10.65 -14.11 -13.95
N TRP A 218 11.53 -14.36 -13.00
CA TRP A 218 12.54 -13.39 -12.57
C TRP A 218 13.50 -12.97 -13.69
N ASP A 219 13.91 -13.90 -14.56
CA ASP A 219 14.78 -13.60 -15.69
C ASP A 219 14.08 -12.63 -16.67
N LYS A 220 12.78 -12.84 -16.94
CA LYS A 220 11.98 -11.94 -17.78
C LYS A 220 11.77 -10.57 -17.14
N ILE A 221 11.41 -10.54 -15.85
CA ILE A 221 11.27 -9.29 -15.08
C ILE A 221 12.59 -8.52 -15.09
N SER A 222 13.70 -9.20 -14.81
CA SER A 222 15.04 -8.60 -14.81
C SER A 222 15.41 -8.02 -16.18
N ALA A 223 15.11 -8.74 -17.27
CA ALA A 223 15.35 -8.25 -18.62
C ALA A 223 14.50 -7.02 -18.95
N ALA A 224 13.22 -7.02 -18.55
CA ALA A 224 12.30 -5.91 -18.75
C ALA A 224 12.74 -4.65 -17.99
N VAL A 225 13.13 -4.78 -16.71
CA VAL A 225 13.56 -3.65 -15.87
C VAL A 225 14.91 -3.08 -16.32
N LYS A 226 15.85 -3.93 -16.74
CA LYS A 226 17.17 -3.49 -17.25
C LYS A 226 17.10 -2.85 -18.64
N GLY A 227 15.93 -2.81 -19.27
CA GLY A 227 15.76 -2.27 -20.62
C GLY A 227 16.44 -3.11 -21.70
N SER A 228 16.63 -4.42 -21.46
CA SER A 228 17.23 -5.29 -22.47
C SER A 228 16.31 -5.36 -23.68
N ALA A 229 16.79 -4.84 -24.82
CA ALA A 229 16.20 -5.09 -26.12
C ALA A 229 15.96 -6.60 -26.25
N ALA A 230 14.73 -6.97 -26.62
CA ALA A 230 14.24 -8.35 -26.74
C ALA A 230 15.39 -9.34 -27.02
N VAL A 231 15.64 -10.26 -26.08
CA VAL A 231 16.38 -11.47 -26.45
C VAL A 231 15.52 -12.12 -27.51
N ALA A 232 15.97 -12.03 -28.77
CA ALA A 232 15.38 -12.76 -29.87
C ALA A 232 15.36 -14.23 -29.43
N LEU A 233 14.17 -14.73 -29.09
CA LEU A 233 13.97 -16.16 -28.87
C LEU A 233 14.52 -16.83 -30.14
N PRO A 234 15.50 -17.74 -30.03
CA PRO A 234 15.98 -18.45 -31.20
C PRO A 234 14.78 -19.22 -31.74
N SER A 235 14.17 -18.69 -32.79
CA SER A 235 13.22 -19.41 -33.60
C SER A 235 14.02 -20.58 -34.16
N PHE A 236 13.71 -21.81 -33.76
CA PHE A 236 14.28 -22.99 -34.37
C PHE A 236 13.93 -22.97 -35.86
N ILE A 237 14.82 -22.43 -36.70
CA ILE A 237 14.71 -22.49 -38.15
C ILE A 237 15.01 -23.95 -38.52
N VAL A 238 13.96 -24.72 -38.75
CA VAL A 238 14.07 -26.04 -39.37
C VAL A 238 14.43 -25.81 -40.84
N VAL A 239 15.72 -25.88 -41.17
CA VAL A 239 16.18 -25.83 -42.56
C VAL A 239 15.94 -27.19 -43.20
N ALA A 240 14.95 -27.28 -44.09
CA ALA A 240 14.76 -28.44 -44.95
C ALA A 240 15.80 -28.43 -46.08
N MET A 241 16.76 -29.38 -46.04
CA MET A 241 17.72 -29.57 -47.13
C MET A 241 17.07 -30.40 -48.26
N THR A 242 16.76 -29.77 -49.39
CA THR A 242 16.45 -30.47 -50.64
C THR A 242 17.74 -30.73 -51.42
N VAL A 243 18.12 -32.00 -51.55
CA VAL A 243 19.25 -32.44 -52.40
C VAL A 243 18.70 -32.64 -53.82
N LEU A 244 19.06 -31.76 -54.75
CA LEU A 244 18.75 -31.93 -56.18
C LEU A 244 20.01 -32.40 -56.90
N SER A 245 20.14 -33.72 -57.08
CA SER A 245 21.17 -34.33 -57.92
C SER A 245 20.69 -34.32 -59.37
N ILE A 246 21.28 -33.47 -60.21
CA ILE A 246 21.15 -33.60 -61.67
C ILE A 246 22.40 -34.30 -62.18
N ALA A 247 22.23 -35.56 -62.58
CA ALA A 247 23.23 -36.32 -63.30
C ALA A 247 23.29 -35.85 -64.76
N ILE A 248 24.52 -35.67 -65.25
CA ILE A 248 24.85 -35.40 -66.65
C ILE A 248 24.64 -36.70 -67.45
N LEU A 249 23.94 -36.60 -68.58
CA LEU A 249 24.04 -37.49 -69.74
C LEU A 249 23.83 -36.67 -71.02
#